data_AF-A0A6G0T3L5-F1
#
_entry.id   AF-A0A6G0T3L5-F1
#
_cell.length_a   1.000
_cell.length_b   1.000
_cell.length_c   1.000
_cell.angle_alpha   90.00
_cell.angle_beta   90.00
_cell.angle_gamma   90.00
#
_symmetry.space_group_name_H-M   'P 1'
#
loop_
_entity.id
_entity.type
_entity.pdbx_description
1 polymer ?
#
loop_
_entity_poly.entity_id
_entity_poly.type
_entity_poly.pdbx_seq_one_letter_code
_entity_poly.pdbx_strand_id
1 'polypeptide(L)'
;MTLHHNEKVELLKQDILNSPYHVFGNYSNCANYFCDGPKESEVNLVPQMENCGLFKDILGARNIVAHHAQSLIHNVNNNAVEGFNSVVAKYVGGKRVNFSSRGSYSARCNTAVTSYNFGPKYISNLHKQITNTSPGLFTKQYKKRVETSKLKLKCRRLNFERYYIIRRTKIIDGPDGNYGAVNELECTITDMPHDKYLKEEKIFLNNLKLTIKEIEEVKRRTVRQQNNNEWQKYRNSRLTASNFGKVCKHRVSTSRANTVKNILYDIFQGNSATRYGNKNEPMAKRDFEKKFDVKIETAGLFIHTKLNYLAASPDGLIGKDAIVEMKCPQSITNYTPEEAVNNKN
;
A
#
# COMPACT_ATOMS: atom_id res chain seq x y z
N MET A 1 -33.20 4.05 41.15
CA MET A 1 -33.15 5.49 41.50
C MET A 1 -32.49 6.21 40.32
N THR A 2 -33.15 7.18 39.69
CA THR A 2 -32.56 7.95 38.58
C THR A 2 -31.54 8.93 39.14
N LEU A 3 -30.26 8.65 38.92
CA LEU A 3 -29.15 9.52 39.33
C LEU A 3 -29.31 10.93 38.75
N HIS A 4 -29.04 11.94 39.57
CA HIS A 4 -28.99 13.32 39.12
C HIS A 4 -27.78 13.53 38.20
N HIS A 5 -27.87 14.54 37.32
CA HIS A 5 -26.87 14.77 36.29
C HIS A 5 -25.45 14.94 36.83
N ASN A 6 -25.28 15.79 37.84
CA ASN A 6 -23.98 16.03 38.47
C ASN A 6 -23.41 14.76 39.14
N GLU A 7 -24.27 13.89 39.67
CA GLU A 7 -23.86 12.63 40.28
C GLU A 7 -23.31 11.66 39.23
N LYS A 8 -23.95 11.59 38.05
CA LYS A 8 -23.45 10.76 36.94
C LYS A 8 -22.05 11.20 36.49
N VAL A 9 -21.81 12.51 36.44
CA VAL A 9 -20.53 13.08 36.02
C VAL A 9 -19.44 12.74 37.01
N GLU A 10 -19.73 12.86 38.31
CA GLU A 10 -18.76 12.56 39.35
C GLU A 10 -18.46 11.06 39.42
N LEU A 11 -19.47 10.20 39.28
CA LEU A 11 -19.28 8.74 39.22
C LEU A 11 -18.43 8.33 38.00
N LEU A 12 -18.74 8.86 36.80
CA LEU A 12 -17.93 8.58 35.61
C LEU A 12 -16.49 9.04 35.78
N LYS A 13 -16.29 10.21 36.39
CA LYS A 13 -14.95 10.75 36.67
C LYS A 13 -14.18 9.83 37.63
N GLN A 14 -14.83 9.33 38.70
CA GLN A 14 -14.24 8.36 39.62
C GLN A 14 -13.86 7.06 38.90
N ASP A 15 -14.72 6.55 38.03
CA ASP A 15 -14.45 5.36 37.22
C ASP A 15 -13.24 5.54 36.29
N ILE A 16 -13.16 6.68 35.58
CA ILE A 16 -12.02 7.00 34.71
C ILE A 16 -10.73 7.14 35.55
N LEU A 17 -10.81 7.75 36.73
CA LEU A 17 -9.66 7.89 37.62
C LEU A 17 -9.16 6.53 38.12
N ASN A 18 -10.06 5.59 38.40
CA ASN A 18 -9.72 4.26 38.85
C ASN A 18 -9.32 3.30 37.71
N SER A 19 -9.64 3.62 36.46
CA SER A 19 -9.49 2.69 35.33
C SER A 19 -8.08 2.12 35.15
N PRO A 20 -6.97 2.88 35.29
CA PRO A 20 -5.64 2.28 35.12
C PRO A 20 -5.28 1.35 36.28
N TYR A 21 -5.71 1.65 37.50
CA TYR A 21 -5.47 0.79 38.66
C TYR A 21 -6.16 -0.56 38.47
N HIS A 22 -7.42 -0.54 38.06
CA HIS A 22 -8.17 -1.76 37.75
C HIS A 22 -7.51 -2.60 36.64
N VAL A 23 -7.07 -1.96 35.54
CA VAL A 23 -6.43 -2.64 34.40
C VAL A 23 -5.11 -3.31 34.79
N PHE A 24 -4.36 -2.72 35.71
CA PHE A 24 -3.05 -3.24 36.13
C PHE A 24 -3.08 -4.02 37.45
N GLY A 25 -4.26 -4.52 37.84
CA GLY A 25 -4.40 -5.48 38.94
C GLY A 25 -4.53 -4.88 40.34
N ASN A 26 -4.85 -3.59 40.47
CA ASN A 26 -5.16 -2.94 41.74
C ASN A 26 -6.67 -2.67 41.85
N TYR A 27 -7.33 -3.42 42.73
CA TYR A 27 -8.79 -3.41 42.89
C TYR A 27 -9.31 -2.59 44.08
N SER A 28 -8.42 -1.92 44.83
CA SER A 28 -8.76 -1.29 46.12
C SER A 28 -9.91 -0.28 46.07
N ASN A 29 -10.08 0.41 44.94
CA ASN A 29 -11.09 1.46 44.75
C ASN A 29 -12.12 1.10 43.66
N CYS A 30 -12.26 -0.18 43.32
CA CYS A 30 -13.23 -0.60 42.31
C CYS A 30 -14.66 -0.61 42.86
N ALA A 31 -15.61 -0.10 42.08
CA ALA A 31 -17.03 -0.15 42.43
C ALA A 31 -17.64 -1.53 42.14
N ASN A 32 -18.53 -1.98 43.03
CA ASN A 32 -19.16 -3.31 42.97
C ASN A 32 -20.02 -3.55 41.71
N TYR A 33 -20.50 -2.50 41.04
CA TYR A 33 -21.29 -2.64 39.81
C TYR A 33 -20.43 -2.94 38.57
N PHE A 34 -19.11 -2.78 38.68
CA PHE A 34 -18.18 -2.87 37.56
C PHE A 34 -17.15 -4.00 37.72
N CYS A 35 -16.83 -4.38 38.97
CA CYS A 35 -15.75 -5.31 39.26
C CYS A 35 -16.18 -6.34 40.30
N ASP A 36 -16.02 -7.62 39.96
CA ASP A 36 -16.27 -8.76 40.84
C ASP A 36 -15.06 -9.15 41.71
N GLY A 37 -14.02 -8.31 41.73
CA GLY A 37 -12.76 -8.53 42.45
C GLY A 37 -11.63 -9.15 41.60
N PRO A 38 -10.50 -9.50 42.25
CA PRO A 38 -9.33 -10.07 41.57
C PRO A 38 -9.58 -11.50 41.10
N LYS A 39 -9.03 -11.87 39.93
CA LYS A 39 -9.10 -13.25 39.42
C LYS A 39 -8.03 -14.14 40.07
N GLU A 40 -8.30 -15.45 40.14
CA GLU A 40 -7.38 -16.49 40.64
C GLU A 40 -6.13 -16.62 39.75
N SER A 41 -5.20 -15.67 39.85
CA SER A 41 -3.81 -15.64 39.32
C SER A 41 -3.33 -14.22 39.00
N GLU A 42 -4.10 -13.17 39.33
CA GLU A 42 -3.81 -11.82 38.86
C GLU A 42 -2.76 -11.12 39.73
N VAL A 43 -1.69 -10.64 39.10
CA VAL A 43 -0.58 -9.95 39.77
C VAL A 43 -0.80 -8.43 39.68
N ASN A 44 -0.63 -7.72 40.79
CA ASN A 44 -0.66 -6.26 40.80
C ASN A 44 0.63 -5.70 40.17
N LEU A 45 0.50 -5.14 38.97
CA LEU A 45 1.61 -4.57 38.18
C LEU A 45 1.84 -3.08 38.47
N VAL A 46 0.95 -2.41 39.20
CA VAL A 46 1.06 -0.97 39.49
C VAL A 46 2.42 -0.59 40.10
N PRO A 47 2.97 -1.31 41.11
CA PRO A 47 4.28 -0.96 41.68
C PRO A 47 5.43 -1.05 40.67
N GLN A 48 5.38 -2.02 39.76
CA GLN A 48 6.40 -2.17 38.71
C GLN A 48 6.30 -1.01 37.69
N MET A 49 5.08 -0.57 37.39
CA MET A 49 4.82 0.53 36.48
C MET A 49 5.20 1.91 37.05
N GLU A 50 5.04 2.08 38.36
CA GLU A 50 5.49 3.28 39.06
C GLU A 50 7.02 3.37 39.05
N ASN A 51 7.71 2.25 39.27
CA ASN A 51 9.17 2.17 39.21
C ASN A 51 9.75 2.46 37.81
N CYS A 52 9.06 2.05 36.74
CA CYS A 52 9.50 2.32 35.37
C CYS A 52 9.07 3.69 34.83
N GLY A 53 8.33 4.47 35.61
CA GLY A 53 7.88 5.82 35.25
C GLY A 53 6.70 5.90 34.29
N LEU A 54 6.39 4.82 33.55
CA LEU A 54 5.29 4.75 32.58
C LEU A 54 3.92 5.03 33.21
N PHE A 55 3.75 4.70 34.49
CA PHE A 55 2.48 4.94 35.18
C PHE A 55 2.14 6.43 35.25
N LYS A 56 3.14 7.31 35.39
CA LYS A 56 2.92 8.77 35.43
C LYS A 56 2.35 9.31 34.12
N ASP A 57 2.82 8.82 32.98
CA ASP A 57 2.31 9.23 31.66
C ASP A 57 0.85 8.79 31.47
N ILE A 58 0.53 7.56 31.90
CA ILE A 58 -0.83 7.02 31.87
C ILE A 58 -1.76 7.85 32.77
N LEU A 59 -1.32 8.19 33.98
CA LEU A 59 -2.09 9.05 34.89
C LEU A 59 -2.30 10.45 34.30
N GLY A 60 -1.30 11.01 33.63
CA GLY A 60 -1.39 12.28 32.92
C GLY A 60 -2.46 12.26 31.82
N ALA A 61 -2.41 11.26 30.94
CA ALA A 61 -3.40 11.10 29.88
C ALA A 61 -4.81 10.88 30.44
N ARG A 62 -4.95 10.05 31.47
CA ARG A 62 -6.21 9.79 32.17
C ARG A 62 -6.83 11.05 32.76
N ASN A 63 -6.02 11.92 33.37
CA ASN A 63 -6.52 13.16 33.99
C ASN A 63 -7.21 14.09 32.97
N ILE A 64 -6.70 14.15 31.75
CA ILE A 64 -7.32 14.91 30.65
C ILE A 64 -8.70 14.35 30.33
N VAL A 65 -8.81 13.02 30.23
CA VAL A 65 -10.09 12.34 29.96
C VAL A 65 -11.09 12.56 31.10
N ALA A 66 -10.63 12.43 32.36
CA ALA A 66 -11.44 12.65 33.55
C ALA A 66 -11.94 14.11 33.67
N HIS A 67 -11.11 15.08 33.28
CA HIS A 67 -11.50 16.50 33.24
C HIS A 67 -12.68 16.74 32.29
N HIS A 68 -12.74 15.99 31.18
CA HIS A 68 -13.82 16.10 30.19
C HIS A 68 -15.00 15.14 30.44
N ALA A 69 -15.11 14.50 31.63
CA ALA A 69 -16.21 13.60 31.98
C ALA A 69 -17.60 14.22 31.74
N GLN A 70 -17.75 15.51 32.01
CA GLN A 70 -18.99 16.25 31.76
C GLN A 70 -19.40 16.25 30.27
N SER A 71 -18.43 16.48 29.37
CA SER A 71 -18.65 16.48 27.92
C SER A 71 -18.89 15.07 27.39
N LEU A 72 -18.24 14.06 27.98
CA LEU A 72 -18.40 12.65 27.62
C LEU A 72 -19.83 12.15 27.89
N ILE A 73 -20.42 12.51 29.03
CA ILE A 73 -21.81 12.14 29.36
C ILE A 73 -22.82 12.75 28.39
N HIS A 74 -22.59 14.00 27.99
CA HIS A 74 -23.48 14.67 27.05
C HIS A 74 -23.20 14.30 25.58
N ASN A 75 -22.17 13.48 25.32
CA ASN A 75 -21.69 13.17 23.97
C ASN A 75 -21.46 14.44 23.12
N VAL A 76 -21.09 15.55 23.77
CA VAL A 76 -20.87 16.84 23.12
C VAL A 76 -19.49 16.76 22.49
N ASN A 77 -19.47 16.57 21.18
CA ASN A 77 -18.25 16.56 20.39
C ASN A 77 -18.27 17.72 19.40
N ASN A 78 -17.12 18.36 19.23
CA ASN A 78 -16.84 19.25 18.09
C ASN A 78 -16.77 18.47 16.76
N ASN A 79 -16.81 17.14 16.82
CA ASN A 79 -16.72 16.20 15.70
C ASN A 79 -17.76 16.45 14.59
N ALA A 80 -18.95 17.00 14.90
CA ALA A 80 -19.90 17.37 13.85
C ALA A 80 -19.39 18.54 12.99
N VAL A 81 -18.83 19.57 13.63
CA VAL A 81 -18.27 20.75 12.95
C VAL A 81 -16.94 20.40 12.28
N GLU A 82 -16.05 19.69 12.97
CA GLU A 82 -14.80 19.19 12.42
C GLU A 82 -15.05 18.21 11.27
N GLY A 83 -16.02 17.32 11.44
CA GLY A 83 -16.47 16.38 10.43
C GLY A 83 -17.00 17.08 9.18
N PHE A 84 -17.86 18.09 9.35
CA PHE A 84 -18.35 18.89 8.22
C PHE A 84 -17.22 19.67 7.55
N ASN A 85 -16.36 20.35 8.31
CA ASN A 85 -15.21 21.08 7.77
C ASN A 85 -14.24 20.15 7.02
N SER A 86 -14.07 18.89 7.46
CA SER A 86 -13.29 17.90 6.73
C SER A 86 -13.91 17.55 5.37
N VAL A 87 -15.24 17.56 5.26
CA VAL A 87 -15.96 17.34 3.99
C VAL A 87 -15.82 18.57 3.10
N VAL A 88 -16.00 19.78 3.64
CA VAL A 88 -15.78 21.04 2.92
C VAL A 88 -14.36 21.08 2.34
N ALA A 89 -13.34 20.75 3.13
CA ALA A 89 -11.95 20.71 2.68
C ALA A 89 -11.72 19.79 1.46
N LYS A 90 -12.40 18.64 1.41
CA LYS A 90 -12.35 17.72 0.25
C LYS A 90 -12.95 18.34 -1.01
N TYR A 91 -14.11 18.98 -0.89
CA TYR A 91 -14.76 19.63 -2.04
C TYR A 91 -14.04 20.89 -2.48
N VAL A 92 -13.43 21.62 -1.55
CA VAL A 92 -12.57 22.79 -1.83
C VAL A 92 -11.27 22.36 -2.53
N GLY A 93 -10.85 21.09 -2.37
CA GLY A 93 -9.66 20.53 -3.03
C GLY A 93 -8.35 20.85 -2.31
N GLY A 94 -8.43 21.24 -1.03
CA GLY A 94 -7.30 21.82 -0.30
C GLY A 94 -6.71 23.06 -0.97
N LYS A 95 -5.57 23.55 -0.47
CA LYS A 95 -4.90 24.78 -0.93
C LYS A 95 -4.41 24.77 -2.41
N ARG A 96 -4.63 23.71 -3.20
CA ARG A 96 -3.80 23.46 -4.40
C ARG A 96 -4.45 23.45 -5.77
N VAL A 97 -5.78 23.42 -5.95
CA VAL A 97 -6.28 23.03 -7.29
C VAL A 97 -7.09 24.06 -8.07
N ASN A 98 -7.92 24.96 -7.50
CA ASN A 98 -8.70 25.87 -8.37
C ASN A 98 -9.15 27.15 -7.66
N PHE A 99 -8.30 28.19 -7.66
CA PHE A 99 -8.56 29.52 -7.06
C PHE A 99 -9.16 30.53 -8.05
N SER A 100 -9.14 30.25 -9.36
CA SER A 100 -9.40 31.24 -10.42
C SER A 100 -10.84 31.31 -10.94
N SER A 101 -11.78 30.50 -10.42
CA SER A 101 -13.18 30.52 -10.87
C SER A 101 -14.08 31.20 -9.84
N ARG A 102 -14.58 32.42 -10.15
CA ARG A 102 -15.62 33.12 -9.36
C ARG A 102 -16.83 32.20 -9.16
N GLY A 103 -17.41 32.19 -7.96
CA GLY A 103 -18.57 31.35 -7.59
C GLY A 103 -18.25 29.91 -7.14
N SER A 104 -16.98 29.48 -7.22
CA SER A 104 -16.62 28.08 -6.94
C SER A 104 -16.66 27.67 -5.46
N TYR A 105 -16.36 28.57 -4.51
CA TYR A 105 -16.33 28.21 -3.07
C TYR A 105 -17.74 27.95 -2.50
N SER A 106 -18.69 28.87 -2.75
CA SER A 106 -20.07 28.71 -2.27
C SER A 106 -20.73 27.46 -2.85
N ALA A 107 -20.56 27.20 -4.15
CA ALA A 107 -21.04 25.97 -4.79
C ALA A 107 -20.41 24.69 -4.20
N ARG A 108 -19.11 24.71 -3.88
CA ARG A 108 -18.42 23.58 -3.23
C ARG A 108 -18.89 23.38 -1.79
N CYS A 109 -19.16 24.45 -1.04
CA CYS A 109 -19.74 24.37 0.29
C CYS A 109 -21.16 23.80 0.24
N ASN A 110 -22.01 24.30 -0.67
CA ASN A 110 -23.36 23.78 -0.85
C ASN A 110 -23.34 22.28 -1.24
N THR A 111 -22.43 21.89 -2.13
CA THR A 111 -22.23 20.47 -2.49
C THR A 111 -21.75 19.64 -1.29
N ALA A 112 -20.86 20.18 -0.47
CA ALA A 112 -20.40 19.54 0.76
C ALA A 112 -21.55 19.33 1.76
N VAL A 113 -22.45 20.31 1.92
CA VAL A 113 -23.66 20.20 2.75
C VAL A 113 -24.55 19.07 2.24
N THR A 114 -24.84 19.02 0.93
CA THR A 114 -25.67 17.96 0.34
C THR A 114 -25.03 16.59 0.53
N SER A 115 -23.71 16.48 0.35
CA SER A 115 -22.95 15.24 0.56
C SER A 115 -22.93 14.78 2.01
N TYR A 116 -22.77 15.71 2.96
CA TYR A 116 -22.77 15.44 4.39
C TYR A 116 -24.13 14.93 4.87
N ASN A 117 -25.22 15.61 4.48
CA ASN A 117 -26.57 15.28 4.91
C ASN A 117 -27.13 14.02 4.24
N PHE A 118 -27.00 13.89 2.92
CA PHE A 118 -27.59 12.77 2.17
C PHE A 118 -26.65 11.56 2.01
N GLY A 119 -25.40 11.69 2.46
CA GLY A 119 -24.41 10.63 2.33
C GLY A 119 -24.28 10.16 0.88
N PRO A 120 -24.05 8.86 0.60
CA PRO A 120 -23.85 8.33 -0.75
C PRO A 120 -24.99 8.59 -1.75
N LYS A 121 -26.18 8.93 -1.25
CA LYS A 121 -27.37 9.19 -2.06
C LYS A 121 -27.38 10.61 -2.65
N TYR A 122 -26.52 11.51 -2.20
CA TYR A 122 -26.54 12.91 -2.60
C TYR A 122 -26.50 13.10 -4.13
N ILE A 123 -25.63 12.37 -4.84
CA ILE A 123 -25.53 12.41 -6.31
C ILE A 123 -26.81 11.90 -6.97
N SER A 124 -27.38 10.81 -6.44
CA SER A 124 -28.62 10.24 -6.97
C SER A 124 -29.81 11.17 -6.76
N ASN A 125 -29.87 11.86 -5.62
CA ASN A 125 -30.94 12.79 -5.31
C ASN A 125 -30.80 14.04 -6.20
N LEU A 126 -29.58 14.58 -6.33
CA LEU A 126 -29.30 15.72 -7.19
C LEU A 126 -29.64 15.42 -8.66
N HIS A 127 -29.19 14.27 -9.18
CA HIS A 127 -29.48 13.85 -10.55
C HIS A 127 -30.99 13.73 -10.80
N LYS A 128 -31.72 13.03 -9.91
CA LYS A 128 -33.17 12.88 -10.03
C LYS A 128 -33.90 14.22 -10.03
N GLN A 129 -33.46 15.17 -9.21
CA GLN A 129 -34.06 16.51 -9.14
C GLN A 129 -33.79 17.33 -10.41
N ILE A 130 -32.61 17.18 -11.03
CA ILE A 130 -32.24 17.94 -12.24
C ILE A 130 -32.85 17.31 -13.50
N THR A 131 -32.82 15.98 -13.62
CA THR A 131 -33.15 15.29 -14.88
C THR A 131 -34.47 14.54 -14.86
N ASN A 132 -35.18 14.51 -13.73
CA ASN A 132 -36.37 13.68 -13.49
C ASN A 132 -36.20 12.18 -13.81
N THR A 133 -34.95 11.70 -13.94
CA THR A 133 -34.60 10.34 -14.33
C THR A 133 -33.65 9.70 -13.33
N SER A 134 -33.68 8.36 -13.28
CA SER A 134 -32.79 7.61 -12.39
C SER A 134 -31.33 7.75 -12.86
N PRO A 135 -30.36 7.85 -11.94
CA PRO A 135 -28.96 7.95 -12.33
C PRO A 135 -28.47 6.68 -13.01
N GLY A 136 -27.48 6.83 -13.89
CA GLY A 136 -26.89 5.72 -14.65
C GLY A 136 -26.20 4.64 -13.79
N LEU A 137 -25.79 3.56 -14.44
CA LEU A 137 -25.18 2.37 -13.81
C LEU A 137 -24.01 2.72 -12.88
N PHE A 138 -23.09 3.58 -13.33
CA PHE A 138 -21.89 3.92 -12.56
C PHE A 138 -22.19 4.66 -11.26
N THR A 139 -23.15 5.58 -11.26
CA THR A 139 -23.58 6.30 -10.06
C THR A 139 -24.26 5.35 -9.06
N LYS A 140 -25.05 4.39 -9.55
CA LYS A 140 -25.64 3.33 -8.72
C LYS A 140 -24.57 2.43 -8.11
N GLN A 141 -23.55 2.04 -8.88
CA GLN A 141 -22.40 1.26 -8.39
C GLN A 141 -21.58 2.03 -7.34
N TYR A 142 -21.31 3.32 -7.58
CA TYR A 142 -20.62 4.19 -6.62
C TYR A 142 -21.37 4.24 -5.29
N LYS A 143 -22.69 4.51 -5.33
CA LYS A 143 -23.55 4.52 -4.13
C LYS A 143 -23.41 3.22 -3.34
N LYS A 144 -23.54 2.06 -4.00
CA LYS A 144 -23.43 0.74 -3.37
C LYS A 144 -22.06 0.52 -2.74
N ARG A 145 -20.97 0.95 -3.40
CA ARG A 145 -19.59 0.82 -2.91
C ARG A 145 -19.36 1.63 -1.63
N VAL A 146 -19.84 2.88 -1.60
CA VAL A 146 -19.66 3.74 -0.41
C VAL A 146 -20.53 3.26 0.75
N GLU A 147 -21.77 2.84 0.50
CA GLU A 147 -22.65 2.24 1.52
C GLU A 147 -22.01 0.98 2.14
N THR A 148 -21.49 0.08 1.31
CA THR A 148 -20.78 -1.14 1.76
C THR A 148 -19.54 -0.78 2.60
N SER A 149 -18.78 0.23 2.20
CA SER A 149 -17.57 0.65 2.92
C SER A 149 -17.90 1.25 4.29
N LYS A 150 -18.97 2.05 4.39
CA LYS A 150 -19.46 2.59 5.67
C LYS A 150 -19.93 1.49 6.61
N LEU A 151 -20.67 0.50 6.10
CA LEU A 151 -21.10 -0.66 6.88
C LEU A 151 -19.90 -1.45 7.43
N LYS A 152 -18.90 -1.74 6.58
CA LYS A 152 -17.66 -2.41 7.01
C LYS A 152 -16.93 -1.64 8.12
N LEU A 153 -16.85 -0.31 8.01
CA LEU A 153 -16.24 0.54 9.04
C LEU A 153 -17.03 0.52 10.35
N LYS A 154 -18.37 0.53 10.30
CA LYS A 154 -19.23 0.44 11.48
C LYS A 154 -19.06 -0.91 12.18
N CYS A 155 -19.03 -2.00 11.42
CA CYS A 155 -18.78 -3.35 11.94
C CYS A 155 -17.37 -3.52 12.54
N ARG A 156 -16.36 -2.78 12.06
CA ARG A 156 -15.01 -2.80 12.65
C ARG A 156 -14.90 -2.02 13.97
N ARG A 157 -15.72 -1.00 14.17
CA ARG A 157 -15.66 -0.12 15.35
C ARG A 157 -16.45 -0.65 16.53
N LEU A 158 -17.55 -1.33 16.27
CA LEU A 158 -18.30 -2.04 17.28
C LEU A 158 -17.67 -3.42 17.36
N ASN A 159 -16.99 -3.76 18.46
CA ASN A 159 -16.45 -5.10 18.76
C ASN A 159 -17.56 -6.17 18.89
N PHE A 160 -18.62 -6.11 18.08
CA PHE A 160 -19.47 -7.27 17.86
C PHE A 160 -18.59 -8.38 17.33
N GLU A 161 -18.79 -9.58 17.89
CA GLU A 161 -18.07 -10.82 17.63
C GLU A 161 -17.43 -10.81 16.27
N ARG A 162 -16.12 -11.15 16.24
CA ARG A 162 -15.34 -11.41 15.03
C ARG A 162 -16.27 -12.09 14.04
N TYR A 163 -16.87 -11.30 13.16
CA TYR A 163 -17.55 -11.84 12.03
C TYR A 163 -16.38 -12.53 11.35
N TYR A 164 -16.39 -13.86 11.34
CA TYR A 164 -15.63 -14.62 10.39
C TYR A 164 -16.11 -14.05 9.07
N ILE A 165 -15.43 -13.00 8.62
CA ILE A 165 -15.30 -12.73 7.21
C ILE A 165 -14.69 -14.04 6.79
N ILE A 166 -15.55 -14.96 6.35
CA ILE A 166 -15.20 -15.95 5.37
C ILE A 166 -14.49 -15.07 4.37
N ARG A 167 -13.16 -15.07 4.44
CA ARG A 167 -12.35 -14.77 3.30
C ARG A 167 -12.88 -15.85 2.39
N ARG A 168 -13.88 -15.50 1.57
CA ARG A 168 -14.03 -16.16 0.30
C ARG A 168 -12.61 -16.08 -0.18
N THR A 169 -11.93 -17.22 -0.15
CA THR A 169 -10.89 -17.50 -1.11
C THR A 169 -11.39 -16.82 -2.35
N LYS A 170 -10.62 -15.86 -2.87
CA LYS A 170 -10.90 -15.42 -4.21
C LYS A 170 -10.82 -16.71 -5.01
N ILE A 171 -11.97 -17.37 -5.20
CA ILE A 171 -12.26 -18.05 -6.43
C ILE A 171 -11.98 -16.93 -7.40
N ILE A 172 -10.88 -17.11 -8.12
CA ILE A 172 -10.53 -16.25 -9.21
C ILE A 172 -11.63 -16.52 -10.23
N ASP A 173 -12.81 -15.94 -9.99
CA ASP A 173 -13.81 -15.78 -11.02
C ASP A 173 -13.10 -14.93 -12.06
N GLY A 174 -13.03 -15.49 -13.27
CA GLY A 174 -12.63 -14.76 -14.44
C GLY A 174 -13.46 -13.47 -14.57
N PRO A 175 -13.03 -12.54 -15.44
CA PRO A 175 -13.74 -11.28 -15.63
C PRO A 175 -15.24 -11.52 -15.87
N ASP A 176 -16.08 -10.77 -15.15
CA ASP A 176 -17.52 -10.75 -15.42
C ASP A 176 -17.78 -10.13 -16.80
N GLY A 177 -18.89 -10.51 -17.45
CA GLY A 177 -19.25 -10.05 -18.81
C GLY A 177 -19.47 -8.53 -18.95
N ASN A 178 -19.19 -7.74 -17.91
CA ASN A 178 -19.24 -6.28 -17.92
C ASN A 178 -17.83 -5.64 -17.89
N TYR A 179 -16.76 -6.43 -17.83
CA TYR A 179 -15.37 -5.96 -17.89
C TYR A 179 -14.69 -6.40 -19.19
N GLY A 180 -15.04 -5.70 -20.27
CA GLY A 180 -14.50 -5.93 -21.62
C GLY A 180 -15.16 -7.13 -22.30
N ALA A 181 -15.43 -7.01 -23.59
CA ALA A 181 -16.03 -8.07 -24.39
C ALA A 181 -15.21 -9.37 -24.24
N VAL A 182 -15.81 -10.36 -23.57
CA VAL A 182 -15.37 -11.76 -23.60
C VAL A 182 -15.96 -12.38 -24.85
N ASN A 183 -15.52 -11.88 -26.01
CA ASN A 183 -15.70 -12.56 -27.27
C ASN A 183 -14.30 -12.74 -27.86
N GLU A 184 -14.08 -13.94 -28.38
CA GLU A 184 -12.92 -14.38 -29.14
C GLU A 184 -12.49 -13.31 -30.14
N LEU A 185 -11.57 -12.46 -29.72
CA LEU A 185 -10.87 -11.55 -30.59
C LEU A 185 -9.41 -11.75 -30.23
N GLU A 186 -8.71 -12.39 -31.16
CA GLU A 186 -7.30 -12.11 -31.46
C GLU A 186 -6.94 -10.70 -30.98
N CYS A 187 -5.74 -10.47 -30.42
CA CYS A 187 -5.29 -9.13 -30.05
C CYS A 187 -5.45 -8.16 -31.25
N THR A 188 -6.61 -7.52 -31.39
CA THR A 188 -7.09 -6.75 -32.56
C THR A 188 -7.14 -5.27 -32.24
N ILE A 189 -6.29 -4.84 -31.33
CA ILE A 189 -5.94 -3.43 -31.21
C ILE A 189 -4.44 -3.34 -31.43
N THR A 190 -4.03 -3.61 -32.66
CA THR A 190 -2.92 -2.84 -33.22
C THR A 190 -3.51 -1.46 -33.53
N ASP A 191 -3.07 -0.41 -32.82
CA ASP A 191 -3.40 1.02 -33.11
C ASP A 191 -2.89 1.49 -34.49
N MET A 192 -2.53 0.55 -35.36
CA MET A 192 -1.76 0.71 -36.56
C MET A 192 -2.03 -0.48 -37.50
N PRO A 193 -2.11 -0.28 -38.84
CA PRO A 193 -2.22 -1.38 -39.79
C PRO A 193 -1.06 -2.39 -39.65
N HIS A 194 -1.34 -3.67 -39.84
CA HIS A 194 -0.36 -4.75 -39.64
C HIS A 194 0.93 -4.55 -40.47
N ASP A 195 0.79 -4.12 -41.72
CA ASP A 195 1.94 -3.85 -42.60
C ASP A 195 2.85 -2.73 -42.07
N LYS A 196 2.24 -1.70 -41.49
CA LYS A 196 2.97 -0.60 -40.87
C LYS A 196 3.65 -1.06 -39.57
N TYR A 197 2.99 -1.89 -38.76
CA TYR A 197 3.62 -2.53 -37.60
C TYR A 197 4.88 -3.32 -37.99
N LEU A 198 4.78 -4.21 -38.99
CA LEU A 198 5.91 -5.02 -39.44
C LEU A 198 7.08 -4.17 -39.97
N LYS A 199 6.77 -3.04 -40.63
CA LYS A 199 7.78 -2.09 -41.10
C LYS A 199 8.48 -1.40 -39.93
N GLU A 200 7.73 -0.86 -38.97
CA GLU A 200 8.28 -0.21 -37.77
C GLU A 200 9.05 -1.19 -36.88
N GLU A 201 8.58 -2.43 -36.74
CA GLU A 201 9.27 -3.50 -36.02
C GLU A 201 10.65 -3.78 -36.63
N LYS A 202 10.73 -3.92 -37.96
CA LYS A 202 12.01 -4.10 -38.66
C LYS A 202 12.94 -2.92 -38.48
N ILE A 203 12.42 -1.69 -38.56
CA ILE A 203 13.20 -0.46 -38.33
C ILE A 203 13.75 -0.45 -36.90
N PHE A 204 12.90 -0.73 -35.91
CA PHE A 204 13.28 -0.77 -34.50
C PHE A 204 14.35 -1.84 -34.23
N LEU A 205 14.17 -3.06 -34.73
CA LEU A 205 15.15 -4.14 -34.58
C LEU A 205 16.48 -3.82 -35.26
N ASN A 206 16.45 -3.15 -36.42
CA ASN A 206 17.66 -2.68 -37.08
C ASN A 206 18.37 -1.58 -36.29
N ASN A 207 17.64 -0.64 -35.70
CA ASN A 207 18.21 0.41 -34.85
C ASN A 207 18.85 -0.13 -33.56
N LEU A 208 18.41 -1.32 -33.09
CA LEU A 208 19.01 -2.00 -31.95
C LEU A 208 20.27 -2.79 -32.29
N LYS A 209 20.55 -3.02 -33.58
CA LYS A 209 21.73 -3.79 -33.99
C LYS A 209 23.00 -3.04 -33.62
N LEU A 210 23.90 -3.75 -32.96
CA LEU A 210 25.23 -3.29 -32.63
C LEU A 210 26.24 -4.30 -33.17
N THR A 211 27.39 -3.81 -33.59
CA THR A 211 28.55 -4.62 -33.93
C THR A 211 29.17 -5.23 -32.68
N ILE A 212 29.95 -6.29 -32.84
CA ILE A 212 30.63 -6.96 -31.70
C ILE A 212 31.51 -5.97 -30.93
N LYS A 213 32.22 -5.09 -31.63
CA LYS A 213 33.07 -4.05 -31.02
C LYS A 213 32.26 -3.08 -30.17
N GLU A 214 31.11 -2.63 -30.66
CA GLU A 214 30.21 -1.74 -29.89
C GLU A 214 29.63 -2.45 -28.67
N ILE A 215 29.29 -3.73 -28.78
CA ILE A 215 28.78 -4.52 -27.64
C ILE A 215 29.84 -4.62 -26.54
N GLU A 216 31.10 -4.92 -26.90
CA GLU A 216 32.21 -4.96 -25.94
C GLU A 216 32.47 -3.60 -25.29
N GLU A 217 32.36 -2.53 -26.08
CA GLU A 217 32.51 -1.18 -25.57
C GLU A 217 31.38 -0.80 -24.61
N VAL A 218 30.13 -1.11 -24.94
CA VAL A 218 28.97 -0.92 -24.06
C VAL A 218 29.17 -1.70 -22.76
N LYS A 219 29.60 -2.97 -22.83
CA LYS A 219 29.92 -3.78 -21.66
C LYS A 219 30.93 -3.07 -20.75
N ARG A 220 32.01 -2.53 -21.31
CA ARG A 220 33.08 -1.83 -20.56
C ARG A 220 32.61 -0.51 -19.96
N ARG A 221 31.86 0.30 -20.70
CA ARG A 221 31.37 1.61 -20.23
C ARG A 221 30.32 1.47 -19.13
N THR A 222 29.52 0.39 -19.18
CA THR A 222 28.36 0.21 -18.30
C THR A 222 28.63 -0.59 -17.01
N VAL A 223 29.91 -0.84 -16.67
CA VAL A 223 30.32 -1.62 -15.48
C VAL A 223 29.78 -1.08 -14.15
N ARG A 224 29.52 0.23 -14.04
CA ARG A 224 28.97 0.86 -12.82
C ARG A 224 27.45 0.70 -12.68
N GLN A 225 26.82 -0.08 -13.56
CA GLN A 225 25.41 -0.50 -13.53
C GLN A 225 24.44 0.65 -13.20
N GLN A 226 23.72 0.58 -12.07
CA GLN A 226 22.68 1.55 -11.70
C GLN A 226 23.17 3.01 -11.65
N ASN A 227 24.46 3.20 -11.36
CA ASN A 227 25.07 4.53 -11.22
C ASN A 227 25.54 5.09 -12.58
N ASN A 228 25.26 4.41 -13.70
CA ASN A 228 25.57 4.87 -15.04
C ASN A 228 24.29 5.08 -15.87
N ASN A 229 24.08 6.31 -16.34
CA ASN A 229 22.95 6.67 -17.19
C ASN A 229 22.96 5.95 -18.55
N GLU A 230 24.15 5.64 -19.10
CA GLU A 230 24.24 4.84 -20.32
C GLU A 230 23.69 3.43 -20.10
N TRP A 231 23.99 2.81 -18.95
CA TRP A 231 23.47 1.49 -18.61
C TRP A 231 21.93 1.50 -18.63
N GLN A 232 21.30 2.51 -18.01
CA GLN A 232 19.84 2.67 -18.02
C GLN A 232 19.29 2.87 -19.44
N LYS A 233 19.92 3.71 -20.26
CA LYS A 233 19.52 3.96 -21.65
C LYS A 233 19.51 2.68 -22.48
N TYR A 234 20.59 1.89 -22.43
CA TYR A 234 20.68 0.62 -23.15
C TYR A 234 19.68 -0.42 -22.63
N ARG A 235 19.37 -0.38 -21.32
CA ARG A 235 18.41 -1.27 -20.66
C ARG A 235 16.96 -1.00 -21.05
N ASN A 236 16.56 0.26 -21.12
CA ASN A 236 15.16 0.65 -21.37
C ASN A 236 14.72 0.32 -22.80
N SER A 237 15.67 0.25 -23.75
CA SER A 237 15.40 -0.15 -25.13
C SER A 237 15.44 -1.68 -25.36
N ARG A 238 15.72 -2.50 -24.33
CA ARG A 238 15.95 -3.95 -24.47
C ARG A 238 15.17 -4.76 -23.45
N LEU A 239 14.89 -6.02 -23.80
CA LEU A 239 14.31 -6.98 -22.87
C LEU A 239 15.41 -7.60 -22.01
N THR A 240 15.41 -7.26 -20.71
CA THR A 240 16.41 -7.75 -19.77
C THR A 240 16.01 -9.00 -19.02
N ALA A 241 17.00 -9.77 -18.55
CA ALA A 241 16.78 -10.99 -17.73
C ALA A 241 15.77 -10.78 -16.58
N SER A 242 15.84 -9.65 -15.86
CA SER A 242 14.91 -9.31 -14.78
C SER A 242 13.44 -9.16 -15.21
N ASN A 243 13.20 -8.87 -16.50
CA ASN A 243 11.86 -8.71 -17.08
C ASN A 243 11.46 -9.91 -17.95
N PHE A 244 12.42 -10.69 -18.44
CA PHE A 244 12.20 -11.80 -19.36
C PHE A 244 11.19 -12.81 -18.81
N GLY A 245 11.36 -13.25 -17.55
CA GLY A 245 10.43 -14.18 -16.92
C GLY A 245 8.99 -13.66 -16.78
N LYS A 246 8.81 -12.34 -16.63
CA LYS A 246 7.47 -11.71 -16.61
C LYS A 246 6.82 -11.73 -17.99
N VAL A 247 7.62 -11.50 -19.04
CA VAL A 247 7.15 -11.52 -20.43
C VAL A 247 6.81 -12.94 -20.87
N CYS A 248 7.62 -13.94 -20.53
CA CYS A 248 7.34 -15.34 -20.87
C CYS A 248 6.08 -15.90 -20.19
N LYS A 249 5.75 -15.42 -18.98
CA LYS A 249 4.56 -15.86 -18.22
C LYS A 249 3.29 -15.08 -18.57
N HIS A 250 3.34 -14.20 -19.57
CA HIS A 250 2.22 -13.34 -19.90
C HIS A 250 1.08 -14.12 -20.56
N ARG A 251 -0.15 -13.96 -20.06
CA ARG A 251 -1.34 -14.54 -20.71
C ARG A 251 -1.70 -13.73 -21.95
N VAL A 252 -2.27 -14.41 -22.94
CA VAL A 252 -2.72 -13.80 -24.20
C VAL A 252 -3.75 -12.69 -23.95
N SER A 253 -4.65 -12.91 -22.99
CA SER A 253 -5.72 -11.97 -22.61
C SER A 253 -5.28 -10.79 -21.75
N THR A 254 -4.05 -10.79 -21.23
CA THR A 254 -3.56 -9.70 -20.39
C THR A 254 -3.01 -8.58 -21.27
N SER A 255 -3.33 -7.33 -20.97
CA SER A 255 -2.77 -6.17 -21.67
C SER A 255 -1.27 -6.03 -21.40
N ARG A 256 -0.49 -5.78 -22.46
CA ARG A 256 0.97 -5.61 -22.41
C ARG A 256 1.40 -4.17 -22.10
N ALA A 257 0.47 -3.21 -22.15
CA ALA A 257 0.77 -1.77 -22.05
C ALA A 257 1.53 -1.39 -20.77
N ASN A 258 1.10 -1.90 -19.61
CA ASN A 258 1.78 -1.63 -18.34
C ASN A 258 3.17 -2.27 -18.27
N THR A 259 3.33 -3.47 -18.83
CA THR A 259 4.64 -4.14 -18.89
C THR A 259 5.61 -3.34 -19.74
N VAL A 260 5.19 -2.89 -20.92
CA VAL A 260 5.98 -2.02 -21.82
C VAL A 260 6.32 -0.70 -21.13
N LYS A 261 5.33 -0.05 -20.50
CA LYS A 261 5.53 1.20 -19.76
C LYS A 261 6.58 1.04 -18.64
N ASN A 262 6.54 -0.07 -17.91
CA ASN A 262 7.50 -0.36 -16.85
C ASN A 262 8.92 -0.61 -17.40
N ILE A 263 9.05 -1.22 -18.58
CA ILE A 263 10.35 -1.43 -19.24
C ILE A 263 10.94 -0.11 -19.75
N LEU A 264 10.12 0.76 -20.35
CA LEU A 264 10.59 1.99 -20.99
C LEU A 264 10.97 3.10 -20.00
N TYR A 265 10.19 3.26 -18.92
CA TYR A 265 10.28 4.43 -18.05
C TYR A 265 10.82 4.15 -16.64
N ASP A 266 11.15 2.89 -16.32
CA ASP A 266 11.62 2.43 -15.01
C ASP A 266 10.95 3.16 -13.83
N ILE A 267 9.63 2.98 -13.71
CA ILE A 267 8.77 3.75 -12.78
C ILE A 267 8.99 3.36 -11.31
N PHE A 268 9.82 2.34 -11.05
CA PHE A 268 9.98 1.78 -9.73
C PHE A 268 10.89 2.65 -8.85
N GLN A 269 10.31 3.28 -7.84
CA GLN A 269 11.01 4.16 -6.90
C GLN A 269 11.66 3.42 -5.71
N GLY A 270 11.69 2.08 -5.73
CA GLY A 270 12.19 1.26 -4.62
C GLY A 270 11.18 1.03 -3.50
N ASN A 271 11.34 -0.08 -2.78
CA ASN A 271 10.60 -0.39 -1.56
C ASN A 271 11.57 -0.73 -0.40
N SER A 272 11.05 -1.03 0.80
CA SER A 272 11.90 -1.36 1.95
C SER A 272 12.79 -2.57 1.69
N ALA A 273 12.27 -3.60 1.01
CA ALA A 273 13.00 -4.80 0.67
C ALA A 273 14.12 -4.54 -0.34
N THR A 274 13.90 -3.71 -1.37
CA THR A 274 14.94 -3.31 -2.33
C THR A 274 16.03 -2.49 -1.66
N ARG A 275 15.68 -1.55 -0.76
CA ARG A 275 16.68 -0.78 0.00
C ARG A 275 17.51 -1.68 0.91
N TYR A 276 16.87 -2.68 1.52
CA TYR A 276 17.56 -3.71 2.30
C TYR A 276 18.52 -4.52 1.42
N GLY A 277 18.07 -4.97 0.24
CA GLY A 277 18.91 -5.67 -0.74
C GLY A 277 20.15 -4.88 -1.11
N ASN A 278 19.96 -3.65 -1.63
CA ASN A 278 21.05 -2.77 -2.05
C ASN A 278 22.09 -2.49 -0.95
N LYS A 279 21.67 -2.44 0.32
CA LYS A 279 22.58 -2.21 1.45
C LYS A 279 23.41 -3.46 1.79
N ASN A 280 22.82 -4.65 1.66
CA ASN A 280 23.43 -5.90 2.12
C ASN A 280 24.17 -6.68 1.03
N GLU A 281 23.81 -6.49 -0.24
CA GLU A 281 24.49 -7.14 -1.38
C GLU A 281 26.02 -6.94 -1.36
N PRO A 282 26.58 -5.74 -1.09
CA PRO A 282 28.03 -5.57 -0.99
C PRO A 282 28.68 -6.35 0.16
N MET A 283 27.95 -6.58 1.27
CA MET A 283 28.45 -7.38 2.39
C MET A 283 28.42 -8.87 2.04
N ALA A 284 27.29 -9.35 1.48
CA ALA A 284 27.17 -10.72 0.98
C ALA A 284 28.25 -11.05 -0.06
N LYS A 285 28.59 -10.08 -0.93
CA LYS A 285 29.70 -10.21 -1.87
C LYS A 285 31.04 -10.46 -1.18
N ARG A 286 31.41 -9.61 -0.21
CA ARG A 286 32.69 -9.77 0.51
C ARG A 286 32.76 -11.09 1.27
N ASP A 287 31.66 -11.50 1.89
CA ASP A 287 31.61 -12.75 2.65
C ASP A 287 31.74 -13.97 1.72
N PHE A 288 31.10 -13.93 0.55
CA PHE A 288 31.27 -14.96 -0.46
C PHE A 288 32.71 -15.02 -1.00
N GLU A 289 33.30 -13.87 -1.33
CA GLU A 289 34.69 -13.78 -1.80
C GLU A 289 35.67 -14.40 -0.79
N LYS A 290 35.51 -14.08 0.50
CA LYS A 290 36.35 -14.64 1.57
C LYS A 290 36.12 -16.14 1.79
N LYS A 291 34.87 -16.59 1.77
CA LYS A 291 34.52 -17.98 2.09
C LYS A 291 35.02 -18.97 1.05
N PHE A 292 34.97 -18.57 -0.22
CA PHE A 292 35.36 -19.43 -1.34
C PHE A 292 36.73 -19.06 -1.93
N ASP A 293 37.40 -18.05 -1.38
CA ASP A 293 38.67 -17.49 -1.87
C ASP A 293 38.62 -17.17 -3.38
N VAL A 294 37.50 -16.58 -3.81
CA VAL A 294 37.27 -16.17 -5.20
C VAL A 294 37.13 -14.67 -5.30
N LYS A 295 37.61 -14.10 -6.40
CA LYS A 295 37.44 -12.67 -6.70
C LYS A 295 36.21 -12.48 -7.59
N ILE A 296 35.25 -11.68 -7.13
CA ILE A 296 34.06 -11.36 -7.92
C ILE A 296 34.24 -10.01 -8.60
N GLU A 297 34.33 -10.02 -9.92
CA GLU A 297 34.42 -8.81 -10.73
C GLU A 297 33.05 -8.17 -10.97
N THR A 298 33.02 -6.85 -11.08
CA THR A 298 31.80 -6.11 -11.42
C THR A 298 31.43 -6.32 -12.88
N ALA A 299 30.16 -6.63 -13.14
CA ALA A 299 29.64 -6.84 -14.48
C ALA A 299 29.02 -5.55 -15.06
N GLY A 300 29.24 -5.31 -16.36
CA GLY A 300 28.46 -4.35 -17.14
C GLY A 300 27.21 -4.98 -17.74
N LEU A 301 26.62 -4.28 -18.71
CA LEU A 301 25.51 -4.81 -19.50
C LEU A 301 26.02 -5.72 -20.63
N PHE A 302 25.58 -6.96 -20.64
CA PHE A 302 25.81 -7.93 -21.70
C PHE A 302 24.65 -7.92 -22.68
N ILE A 303 24.94 -7.64 -23.94
CA ILE A 303 23.95 -7.68 -25.04
C ILE A 303 24.18 -8.95 -25.84
N HIS A 304 23.10 -9.64 -26.20
CA HIS A 304 23.21 -10.89 -26.96
C HIS A 304 23.60 -10.61 -28.42
N THR A 305 24.71 -11.17 -28.90
CA THR A 305 25.31 -10.90 -30.22
C THR A 305 24.38 -11.13 -31.41
N LYS A 306 23.61 -12.22 -31.40
CA LYS A 306 22.60 -12.51 -32.44
C LYS A 306 21.27 -11.78 -32.24
N LEU A 307 20.80 -11.71 -30.99
CA LEU A 307 19.49 -11.15 -30.61
C LEU A 307 19.70 -9.86 -29.81
N ASN A 308 20.10 -8.78 -30.50
CA ASN A 308 20.50 -7.52 -29.85
C ASN A 308 19.40 -6.83 -29.02
N TYR A 309 18.15 -7.30 -29.10
CA TYR A 309 17.05 -6.87 -28.23
C TYR A 309 17.07 -7.54 -26.84
N LEU A 310 17.89 -8.57 -26.62
CA LEU A 310 18.10 -9.22 -25.32
C LEU A 310 19.35 -8.70 -24.63
N ALA A 311 19.24 -8.47 -23.33
CA ALA A 311 20.38 -8.09 -22.50
C ALA A 311 20.31 -8.67 -21.07
N ALA A 312 21.46 -8.77 -20.41
CA ALA A 312 21.56 -9.17 -19.01
C ALA A 312 22.69 -8.40 -18.31
N SER A 313 22.56 -8.21 -17.01
CA SER A 313 23.59 -7.58 -16.17
C SER A 313 23.65 -8.42 -14.89
N PRO A 314 24.55 -9.41 -14.81
CA PRO A 314 24.68 -10.23 -13.60
C PRO A 314 25.22 -9.41 -12.43
N ASP A 315 25.06 -9.91 -11.21
CA ASP A 315 25.55 -9.21 -10.02
C ASP A 315 27.08 -9.28 -9.90
N GLY A 316 27.68 -10.34 -10.43
CA GLY A 316 29.13 -10.48 -10.51
C GLY A 316 29.61 -11.58 -11.46
N LEU A 317 30.89 -11.52 -11.81
CA LEU A 317 31.59 -12.51 -12.63
C LEU A 317 32.69 -13.17 -11.78
N ILE A 318 32.82 -14.49 -11.89
CA ILE A 318 33.91 -15.26 -11.30
C ILE A 318 34.74 -15.86 -12.43
N GLY A 319 36.01 -15.45 -12.53
CA GLY A 319 36.91 -15.94 -13.56
C GLY A 319 36.35 -15.72 -14.97
N LYS A 320 36.44 -16.75 -15.82
CA LYS A 320 36.00 -16.69 -17.22
C LYS A 320 34.61 -17.29 -17.47
N ASP A 321 34.20 -18.26 -16.67
CA ASP A 321 33.06 -19.15 -17.01
C ASP A 321 31.93 -19.15 -15.98
N ALA A 322 32.03 -18.39 -14.90
CA ALA A 322 31.02 -18.38 -13.84
C ALA A 322 30.43 -16.97 -13.60
N ILE A 323 29.13 -16.95 -13.28
CA ILE A 323 28.39 -15.75 -12.90
C ILE A 323 27.79 -15.93 -11.52
N VAL A 324 27.57 -14.82 -10.83
CA VAL A 324 26.95 -14.80 -9.51
C VAL A 324 25.69 -13.95 -9.56
N GLU A 325 24.62 -14.50 -8.98
CA GLU A 325 23.37 -13.81 -8.71
C GLU A 325 23.17 -13.80 -7.19
N MET A 326 23.13 -12.61 -6.60
CA MET A 326 22.96 -12.41 -5.16
C MET A 326 21.51 -12.09 -4.82
N LYS A 327 21.07 -12.59 -3.67
CA LYS A 327 19.74 -12.34 -3.12
C LYS A 327 19.84 -12.11 -1.61
N CYS A 328 19.30 -10.98 -1.16
CA CYS A 328 19.25 -10.61 0.25
C CYS A 328 17.79 -10.30 0.66
N PRO A 329 16.98 -11.32 1.05
CA PRO A 329 15.57 -11.10 1.33
C PRO A 329 15.36 -10.55 2.75
N GLN A 330 14.59 -9.45 2.86
CA GLN A 330 14.26 -8.84 4.15
C GLN A 330 13.34 -9.74 5.02
N SER A 331 12.57 -10.65 4.43
CA SER A 331 11.63 -11.49 5.17
C SER A 331 12.31 -12.57 6.01
N ILE A 332 13.58 -12.89 5.71
CA ILE A 332 14.30 -14.01 6.34
C ILE A 332 15.57 -13.60 7.08
N THR A 333 15.66 -12.35 7.52
CA THR A 333 16.87 -11.83 8.19
C THR A 333 17.25 -12.60 9.45
N ASN A 334 16.27 -13.18 10.14
CA ASN A 334 16.46 -13.85 11.41
C ASN A 334 16.40 -15.37 11.30
N TYR A 335 16.27 -15.91 10.09
CA TYR A 335 16.22 -17.36 9.88
C TYR A 335 17.57 -17.86 9.38
N THR A 336 17.94 -19.05 9.82
CA THR A 336 18.96 -19.85 9.14
C THR A 336 18.45 -20.30 7.76
N PRO A 337 19.33 -20.66 6.82
CA PRO A 337 18.92 -21.15 5.50
C PRO A 337 17.92 -22.33 5.58
N GLU A 338 18.10 -23.22 6.56
CA GLU A 338 17.22 -24.38 6.79
C GLU A 338 15.82 -23.95 7.28
N GLU A 339 15.76 -23.06 8.27
CA GLU A 339 14.49 -22.51 8.77
C GLU A 339 13.76 -21.69 7.71
N ALA A 340 14.48 -20.98 6.84
CA ALA A 340 13.91 -20.20 5.76
C ALA A 340 13.28 -21.08 4.67
N VAL A 341 13.83 -22.27 4.41
CA VAL A 341 13.26 -23.24 3.46
C VAL A 341 11.97 -23.85 4.04
N ASN A 342 11.96 -24.15 5.33
CA ASN A 342 10.83 -24.79 6.01
C ASN A 342 9.67 -23.81 6.29
N ASN A 343 9.95 -22.51 6.47
CA ASN A 343 8.93 -21.48 6.73
C ASN A 343 8.43 -20.75 5.47
N LYS A 344 8.32 -21.42 4.32
CA LYS A 344 7.66 -20.85 3.12
C LYS A 344 6.14 -20.72 3.33
N ASN A 345 5.72 -19.66 4.01
CA ASN A 345 4.33 -19.17 4.01
C ASN A 345 4.11 -18.09 2.96
#